data_AF-A0A7C5CQ01-F1
#
_entry.id   AF-A0A7C5CQ01-F1
#
_cell.length_a   1.000
_cell.length_b   1.000
_cell.length_c   1.000
_cell.angle_alpha   90.00
_cell.angle_beta   90.00
_cell.angle_gamma   90.00
#
_symmetry.space_group_name_H-M   'P 1'
#
loop_
_entity.id
_entity.type
_entity.pdbx_description
1 polymer ?
#
loop_
_entity_poly.entity_id
_entity_poly.type
_entity_poly.pdbx_seq_one_letter_code
_entity_poly.pdbx_strand_id
1 'polypeptide(L)'
;MSPARFASLLTTLGALALLVATLWWATTFSRLTGGFAGALQDRLSCLYSADPVCRVAAGVLGVDLPVPPYDPQLFWIGAVMAGIGLVGRIGLRR
;
A
#
# COMPACT_ATOMS: atom_id res chain seq x y z
N MET A 1 25.72 1.86 12.68
CA MET A 1 25.19 2.26 11.34
C MET A 1 25.07 3.78 11.31
N SER A 2 25.49 4.46 10.23
CA SER A 2 25.41 5.93 10.20
C SER A 2 23.97 6.41 9.99
N PRO A 3 23.57 7.57 10.56
CA PRO A 3 22.20 8.07 10.47
C PRO A 3 21.75 8.31 9.02
N ALA A 4 22.65 8.74 8.15
CA ALA A 4 22.38 8.88 6.72
C ALA A 4 22.08 7.54 6.03
N ARG A 5 22.79 6.46 6.37
CA ARG A 5 22.54 5.12 5.82
C ARG A 5 21.23 4.54 6.32
N PHE A 6 20.91 4.76 7.60
CA PHE A 6 19.64 4.34 8.19
C PHE A 6 18.45 5.04 7.52
N ALA A 7 18.49 6.37 7.40
CA ALA A 7 17.46 7.14 6.69
C ALA A 7 17.34 6.70 5.21
N SER A 8 18.47 6.36 4.59
CA SER A 8 18.49 5.82 3.23
C SER A 8 17.74 4.50 3.13
N LEU A 9 18.08 3.52 3.99
CA LEU A 9 17.44 2.21 4.03
C LEU A 9 15.94 2.30 4.30
N LEU A 10 15.52 3.10 5.28
CA LEU A 10 14.11 3.36 5.57
C LEU A 10 13.34 3.88 4.35
N THR A 11 13.93 4.84 3.63
CA THR A 11 13.28 5.40 2.45
C THR A 11 13.16 4.35 1.34
N THR A 12 14.22 3.58 1.09
CA THR A 12 14.21 2.56 0.03
C THR A 12 13.26 1.42 0.35
N LEU A 13 13.28 0.90 1.59
CA LEU A 13 12.39 -0.17 2.03
C LEU A 13 10.93 0.30 2.08
N GLY A 14 10.67 1.53 2.55
CA GLY A 14 9.34 2.12 2.52
C GLY A 14 8.81 2.27 1.09
N ALA A 15 9.65 2.74 0.16
CA ALA A 15 9.29 2.84 -1.26
C ALA A 15 8.98 1.47 -1.89
N LEU A 16 9.78 0.45 -1.58
CA LEU A 16 9.52 -0.92 -2.03
C LEU A 16 8.22 -1.48 -1.45
N ALA A 17 7.95 -1.27 -0.16
CA ALA A 17 6.71 -1.69 0.48
C ALA A 17 5.49 -1.01 -0.16
N LEU A 18 5.58 0.29 -0.47
CA LEU A 18 4.53 1.02 -1.19
C LEU A 18 4.29 0.46 -2.59
N LEU A 19 5.35 0.12 -3.34
CA LEU A 19 5.23 -0.50 -4.65
C LEU A 19 4.54 -1.87 -4.55
N VAL A 20 4.97 -2.72 -3.61
CA VAL A 20 4.36 -4.04 -3.39
C VAL A 20 2.90 -3.90 -2.98
N ALA A 21 2.57 -2.98 -2.06
CA ALA A 21 1.18 -2.72 -1.66
C ALA A 21 0.32 -2.25 -2.83
N THR A 22 0.84 -1.35 -3.68
CA THR A 22 0.12 -0.84 -4.85
C THR A 22 -0.11 -1.93 -5.89
N LEU A 23 0.89 -2.79 -6.13
CA LEU A 23 0.76 -3.92 -7.05
C LEU A 23 -0.22 -4.97 -6.51
N TRP A 24 -0.17 -5.26 -5.21
CA TRP A 24 -1.11 -6.19 -4.57
C TRP A 24 -2.54 -5.67 -4.66
N TRP A 25 -2.77 -4.39 -4.32
CA TRP A 25 -4.07 -3.74 -4.53
C TRP A 25 -4.51 -3.81 -6.00
N ALA A 26 -3.64 -3.44 -6.95
CA ALA A 26 -3.98 -3.44 -8.37
C ALA A 26 -4.37 -4.84 -8.85
N THR A 27 -3.64 -5.88 -8.46
CA THR A 27 -3.93 -7.27 -8.85
C THR A 27 -5.21 -7.81 -8.23
N THR A 28 -5.56 -7.41 -7.00
CA THR A 28 -6.84 -7.75 -6.36
C THR A 28 -8.00 -7.04 -7.05
N PHE A 29 -7.93 -5.72 -7.22
CA PHE A 29 -9.06 -4.91 -7.66
C PHE A 29 -9.19 -4.75 -9.19
N SER A 30 -8.15 -5.05 -9.99
CA SER A 30 -8.25 -5.08 -11.47
C SER A 30 -9.15 -6.20 -11.99
N ARG A 31 -9.34 -7.26 -11.20
CA ARG A 31 -10.19 -8.41 -11.54
C ARG A 31 -11.68 -8.18 -11.25
N LEU A 32 -12.03 -7.05 -10.63
CA LEU A 32 -13.43 -6.64 -10.47
C LEU A 32 -14.03 -6.25 -11.82
N THR A 33 -14.71 -7.20 -12.45
CA THR A 33 -15.57 -6.97 -13.62
C THR A 33 -17.04 -7.07 -13.20
N GLY A 34 -17.83 -6.03 -13.50
CA GLY A 34 -19.26 -5.91 -13.14
C GLY A 34 -19.52 -5.26 -11.77
N GLY A 35 -20.73 -4.67 -11.59
CA GLY A 35 -21.38 -4.19 -10.35
C GLY A 35 -20.63 -3.17 -9.47
N PHE A 36 -19.40 -3.50 -9.09
CA PHE A 36 -18.36 -2.67 -8.47
C PHE A 36 -17.57 -1.85 -9.50
N ALA A 37 -18.12 -1.66 -10.70
CA ALA A 37 -17.66 -0.71 -11.71
C ALA A 37 -17.97 0.75 -11.32
N GLY A 38 -17.85 1.07 -10.02
CA GLY A 38 -17.76 2.44 -9.54
C GLY A 38 -16.51 3.11 -10.10
N ALA A 39 -16.42 4.43 -9.95
CA ALA A 39 -15.30 5.19 -10.47
C ALA A 39 -13.98 4.63 -9.92
N LEU A 40 -12.89 4.71 -10.70
CA LEU A 40 -11.55 4.32 -10.25
C LEU A 40 -11.21 4.93 -8.86
N GLN A 41 -11.72 6.13 -8.61
CA GLN A 41 -11.64 6.84 -7.34
C GLN A 41 -12.20 6.05 -6.15
N ASP A 42 -13.31 5.35 -6.32
CA ASP A 42 -13.94 4.54 -5.26
C ASP A 42 -13.10 3.31 -4.91
N ARG A 43 -12.26 2.86 -5.84
CA ARG A 43 -11.33 1.75 -5.64
C ARG A 43 -10.02 2.23 -5.03
N LEU A 44 -9.59 3.44 -5.36
CA LEU A 44 -8.36 4.05 -4.83
C LEU A 44 -8.44 4.27 -3.32
N SER A 45 -9.62 4.55 -2.77
CA SER A 45 -9.80 4.62 -1.31
C SER A 45 -9.43 3.30 -0.64
N CYS A 46 -9.71 2.16 -1.28
CA CYS A 46 -9.34 0.84 -0.79
C CYS A 46 -7.83 0.55 -0.78
N LEU A 47 -6.99 1.39 -1.40
CA LEU A 47 -5.52 1.28 -1.31
C LEU A 47 -5.01 1.67 0.09
N TYR A 48 -5.70 2.59 0.76
CA TYR A 48 -5.26 3.11 2.05
C TYR A 48 -6.32 2.99 3.15
N SER A 49 -7.56 2.65 2.82
CA SER A 49 -8.66 2.48 3.76
C SER A 49 -8.97 1.01 4.01
N ALA A 50 -9.27 0.70 5.28
CA ALA A 50 -9.77 -0.61 5.72
C ALA A 50 -11.30 -0.62 5.85
N ASP A 51 -11.99 0.25 5.11
CA ASP A 51 -13.45 0.36 5.17
C ASP A 51 -14.15 -0.98 4.94
N PRO A 52 -15.31 -1.22 5.58
CA PRO A 52 -16.05 -2.47 5.45
C PRO A 52 -16.30 -2.86 3.98
N VAL A 53 -16.58 -1.88 3.13
CA VAL A 53 -16.81 -2.07 1.69
C VAL A 53 -15.56 -2.62 0.99
N CYS A 54 -14.38 -2.07 1.32
CA CYS A 54 -13.10 -2.51 0.76
C CYS A 54 -12.73 -3.92 1.22
N ARG A 55 -12.98 -4.25 2.49
CA ARG A 55 -12.73 -5.60 3.02
C ARG A 55 -13.65 -6.65 2.42
N VAL A 56 -14.93 -6.32 2.23
CA VAL A 56 -15.88 -7.22 1.57
C VAL A 56 -15.50 -7.41 0.10
N ALA A 57 -15.16 -6.33 -0.62
CA ALA A 57 -14.70 -6.44 -2.01
C ALA A 57 -13.43 -7.30 -2.12
N ALA A 58 -12.43 -7.06 -1.28
CA ALA A 58 -11.20 -7.85 -1.25
C ALA A 58 -11.47 -9.32 -0.84
N GLY A 59 -12.38 -9.56 0.10
CA GLY A 59 -12.75 -10.89 0.58
C GLY A 59 -13.50 -11.70 -0.48
N VAL A 60 -14.49 -11.11 -1.15
CA VAL A 60 -15.28 -11.76 -2.22
C VAL A 60 -14.41 -12.10 -3.44
N LEU A 61 -13.43 -11.25 -3.77
CA LEU A 61 -12.45 -11.54 -4.82
C LEU A 61 -11.36 -12.52 -4.39
N GLY A 62 -11.03 -12.53 -3.10
CA GLY A 62 -10.00 -13.38 -2.51
C GLY A 62 -10.43 -14.85 -2.42
N VAL A 63 -11.71 -15.18 -2.56
CA VAL A 63 -12.21 -16.56 -2.48
C VAL A 63 -11.76 -17.40 -3.68
N ASP A 64 -11.55 -16.78 -4.85
CA ASP A 64 -11.11 -17.45 -6.08
C ASP A 64 -9.59 -17.42 -6.30
N LEU A 65 -8.82 -16.83 -5.38
CA LEU A 65 -7.38 -16.63 -5.52
C LEU A 65 -6.61 -17.42 -4.46
N PRO A 66 -5.48 -18.06 -4.83
CA PRO A 66 -4.55 -18.65 -3.86
C PRO A 66 -3.71 -17.60 -3.10
N VAL A 67 -3.99 -16.31 -3.29
CA VAL A 67 -3.31 -15.20 -2.62
C VAL A 67 -4.25 -14.53 -1.61
N PRO A 68 -3.72 -14.11 -0.44
CA PRO A 68 -4.53 -13.48 0.59
C PRO A 68 -5.21 -12.20 0.08
N PRO A 69 -6.39 -11.85 0.62
CA PRO A 69 -7.07 -10.60 0.32
C PRO A 69 -6.18 -9.42 0.68
N TYR A 70 -6.23 -8.37 -0.14
CA TYR A 70 -5.45 -7.16 0.06
C TYR A 70 -5.68 -6.54 1.45
N ASP A 71 -4.60 -6.17 2.14
CA ASP A 71 -4.63 -5.45 3.41
C ASP A 71 -3.87 -4.10 3.30
N PRO A 72 -4.52 -2.96 3.61
CA PRO A 72 -3.89 -1.64 3.55
C PRO A 72 -2.79 -1.42 4.61
N GLN A 73 -2.61 -2.31 5.58
CA GLN A 73 -1.53 -2.22 6.57
C GLN A 73 -0.15 -2.09 5.91
N LEU A 74 0.11 -2.85 4.84
CA LEU A 74 1.40 -2.79 4.14
C LEU A 74 1.64 -1.42 3.50
N PHE A 75 0.58 -0.79 2.98
CA PHE A 75 0.65 0.57 2.45
C PHE A 75 1.06 1.55 3.54
N TRP A 76 0.41 1.50 4.71
CA TRP A 76 0.72 2.40 5.84
C TRP A 76 2.11 2.17 6.43
N ILE A 77 2.55 0.92 6.57
CA ILE A 77 3.91 0.60 7.01
C ILE A 77 4.93 1.21 6.03
N GLY A 78 4.71 1.01 4.73
CA GLY A 78 5.56 1.59 3.70
C GLY A 78 5.57 3.12 3.74
N ALA A 79 4.40 3.75 3.88
CA ALA A 79 4.24 5.20 3.96
C ALA A 79 4.98 5.79 5.17
N VAL A 80 4.82 5.19 6.35
CA VAL A 80 5.51 5.63 7.57
C VAL A 80 7.01 5.46 7.45
N MET A 81 7.50 4.31 6.99
CA MET A 81 8.93 4.07 6.79
C MET A 81 9.55 5.04 5.79
N ALA A 82 8.89 5.24 4.65
CA ALA A 82 9.33 6.19 3.62
C ALA A 82 9.33 7.63 4.17
N GLY A 83 8.28 8.02 4.88
CA GLY A 83 8.14 9.34 5.51
C GLY A 83 9.24 9.61 6.53
N ILE A 84 9.49 8.69 7.47
CA ILE A 84 10.58 8.82 8.45
C ILE A 84 11.93 8.91 7.76
N GLY A 85 12.18 8.07 6.76
CA GLY A 85 13.42 8.10 5.98
C GLY A 85 13.63 9.44 5.25
N LEU A 86 12.57 9.99 4.66
CA LEU A 86 12.60 11.26 3.95
C LEU A 86 12.85 12.44 4.91
N VAL A 87 12.13 12.50 6.03
CA VAL A 87 12.32 13.52 7.08
C VAL A 87 13.73 13.45 7.64
N GLY A 88 14.24 12.25 7.94
CA GLY A 88 15.61 12.05 8.39
C GLY A 88 16.64 12.55 7.37
N ARG A 89 16.43 12.29 6.07
CA ARG A 89 17.31 12.80 5.01
C ARG A 89 17.28 14.32 4.88
N ILE A 90 16.12 14.95 5.03
CA ILE A 90 15.98 16.41 4.96
C ILE A 90 16.64 17.05 6.18
N GLY A 91 16.43 16.49 7.37
CA GLY A 91 17.04 16.97 8.62
C GLY A 91 18.56 16.84 8.64
N LEU A 92 19.11 15.75 8.08
CA LEU A 92 20.57 15.52 8.00
C LEU A 92 21.28 16.34 6.90
N ARG A 93 20.53 17.01 6.02
CA ARG A 93 21.07 17.90 4.98
C ARG A 93 21.17 19.36 5.44
N ARG A 94 20.56 19.71 6.59
CA ARG A 94 20.69 21.00 7.25
C ARG A 94 21.84 20.93 8.26
#